data_AF-A0AA96KGT3-F1
#
_entry.id   AF-A0AA96KGT3-F1
#
_cell.length_a   1.000
_cell.length_b   1.000
_cell.length_c   1.000
_cell.angle_alpha   90.00
_cell.angle_beta   90.00
_cell.angle_gamma   90.00
#
_symmetry.space_group_name_H-M   'P 1'
#
loop_
_entity.id
_entity.type
_entity.pdbx_description
1 polymer ?
#
loop_
_entity_poly.entity_id
_entity_poly.type
_entity_poly.pdbx_seq_one_letter_code
_entity_poly.pdbx_strand_id
1 'polypeptide(L)'
;MKNTENQSYFVVAAIVAAELHKAMKIANEISLTASNARALALRAGQGAAGFRAITDFIDELARVTVSASQTINRQAILISRMASDTARAESALARFNAAIQKAEGAKYVSSIDKPVKRTRDYYDDINKKFTKGVWKLTDQLNDLARELRTATVLSAMSRVEASQSGKEYEQSLNVVAENVARAAEEIQHHVKKSQSLFNALA
;
A
#
# COMPACT_ATOMS: atom_id res chain seq x y z
N MET A 1 27.34 24.33 0.09
CA MET A 1 25.86 24.40 0.03
C MET A 1 25.30 23.07 0.47
N LYS A 2 24.38 23.10 1.44
CA LYS A 2 23.76 21.92 2.08
C LYS A 2 23.01 21.08 1.03
N ASN A 3 23.50 19.87 0.80
CA ASN A 3 22.84 18.86 -0.01
C ASN A 3 22.01 18.00 0.94
N THR A 4 20.90 18.57 1.43
CA THR A 4 20.06 17.92 2.44
C THR A 4 18.64 17.85 1.88
N GLU A 5 18.14 16.62 1.77
CA GLU A 5 16.71 16.26 1.65
C GLU A 5 15.98 16.58 0.34
N ASN A 6 16.51 16.10 -0.79
CA ASN A 6 15.59 15.57 -1.80
C ASN A 6 15.68 14.04 -1.70
N GLN A 7 14.87 13.44 -0.82
CA GLN A 7 14.77 11.98 -0.77
C GLN A 7 14.38 11.53 -2.17
N SER A 8 15.32 10.88 -2.86
CA SER A 8 15.09 10.55 -4.26
C SER A 8 13.81 9.72 -4.37
N TYR A 9 12.94 10.05 -5.32
CA TYR A 9 11.62 9.45 -5.51
C TYR A 9 11.61 7.91 -5.41
N PHE A 10 12.72 7.25 -5.75
CA PHE A 10 12.88 5.79 -5.59
C PHE A 10 12.99 5.32 -4.14
N VAL A 11 13.64 6.08 -3.25
CA VAL A 11 13.76 5.78 -1.82
C VAL A 11 12.37 5.85 -1.20
N VAL A 12 11.61 6.91 -1.51
CA VAL A 12 10.24 7.06 -1.01
C VAL A 12 9.33 5.97 -1.54
N ALA A 13 9.38 5.65 -2.84
CA ALA A 13 8.61 4.54 -3.41
C ALA A 13 8.95 3.19 -2.75
N ALA A 14 10.23 2.95 -2.42
CA ALA A 14 10.65 1.74 -1.70
C ALA A 14 10.15 1.71 -0.25
N ILE A 15 10.18 2.84 0.46
CA ILE A 15 9.64 2.95 1.83
C ILE A 15 8.13 2.71 1.81
N VAL A 16 7.40 3.31 0.87
CA VAL A 16 5.95 3.09 0.74
C VAL A 16 5.65 1.62 0.44
N ALA A 17 6.38 0.98 -0.48
CA ALA A 17 6.22 -0.45 -0.74
C ALA A 17 6.46 -1.30 0.54
N ALA A 18 7.45 -0.93 1.35
CA ALA A 18 7.73 -1.63 2.60
C ALA A 18 6.61 -1.43 3.66
N GLU A 19 6.08 -0.22 3.81
CA GLU A 19 4.97 0.06 4.74
C GLU A 19 3.68 -0.67 4.32
N LEU A 20 3.39 -0.74 3.02
CA LEU A 20 2.24 -1.49 2.50
C LEU A 20 2.41 -3.00 2.64
N HIS A 21 3.63 -3.49 2.54
CA HIS A 21 3.92 -4.90 2.81
C HIS A 21 3.64 -5.27 4.29
N LYS A 22 3.91 -4.35 5.24
CA LYS A 22 3.55 -4.54 6.65
C LYS A 22 2.03 -4.57 6.85
N ALA A 23 1.32 -3.62 6.26
CA ALA A 23 -0.14 -3.57 6.28
C ALA A 23 -0.78 -4.88 5.75
N MET A 24 -0.23 -5.44 4.67
CA MET A 24 -0.69 -6.70 4.09
C MET A 24 -0.52 -7.90 5.05
N LYS A 25 0.57 -7.96 5.83
CA LYS A 25 0.77 -9.04 6.81
C LYS A 25 -0.32 -9.01 7.88
N ILE A 26 -0.62 -7.83 8.40
CA ILE A 26 -1.68 -7.61 9.39
C ILE A 26 -3.04 -8.02 8.80
N ALA A 27 -3.33 -7.63 7.55
CA ALA A 27 -4.58 -8.00 6.89
C ALA A 27 -4.78 -9.52 6.77
N ASN A 28 -3.71 -10.28 6.50
CA ASN A 28 -3.77 -11.74 6.44
C ASN A 28 -4.09 -12.35 7.82
N GLU A 29 -3.53 -11.80 8.89
CA GLU A 29 -3.82 -12.23 10.27
C GLU A 29 -5.29 -11.98 10.65
N ILE A 30 -5.85 -10.84 10.23
CA ILE A 30 -7.29 -10.55 10.40
C ILE A 30 -8.13 -11.60 9.68
N SER A 31 -7.81 -11.92 8.42
CA SER A 31 -8.59 -12.88 7.63
C SER A 31 -8.64 -14.26 8.28
N LEU A 32 -7.53 -14.72 8.87
CA LEU A 32 -7.51 -15.97 9.62
C LEU A 32 -8.37 -15.88 10.89
N THR A 33 -8.28 -14.77 11.62
CA THR A 33 -9.07 -14.52 12.85
C THR A 33 -10.57 -14.48 12.56
N ALA A 34 -10.95 -13.80 11.47
CA ALA A 34 -12.32 -13.70 10.99
C ALA A 34 -12.91 -15.06 10.64
N SER A 35 -12.16 -15.88 9.89
CA SER A 35 -12.57 -17.22 9.49
C SER A 35 -12.79 -18.13 10.70
N ASN A 36 -11.91 -18.07 11.70
CA ASN A 36 -12.06 -18.81 12.95
C ASN A 36 -13.28 -18.34 13.76
N ALA A 37 -13.54 -17.04 13.81
CA ALA A 37 -14.72 -16.47 14.48
C ALA A 37 -16.02 -16.91 13.80
N ARG A 38 -16.05 -16.94 12.47
CA ARG A 38 -17.19 -17.43 11.69
C ARG A 38 -17.49 -18.90 11.96
N ALA A 39 -16.45 -19.74 12.03
CA ALA A 39 -16.61 -21.15 12.40
C ALA A 39 -17.13 -21.33 13.84
N LEU A 40 -16.80 -20.42 14.75
CA LEU A 40 -17.40 -20.38 16.10
C LEU A 40 -18.88 -19.97 16.04
N ALA A 41 -19.24 -18.96 15.24
CA ALA A 41 -20.63 -18.51 15.09
C ALA A 41 -21.54 -19.60 14.55
N LEU A 42 -21.07 -20.33 13.54
CA LEU A 42 -21.76 -21.49 12.97
C LEU A 42 -22.01 -22.59 14.01
N ARG A 43 -21.05 -22.82 14.91
CA ARG A 43 -21.18 -23.82 15.99
C ARG A 43 -22.15 -23.40 17.09
N ALA A 44 -22.26 -22.11 17.37
CA ALA A 44 -23.18 -21.58 18.39
C ALA A 44 -24.67 -21.55 17.95
N GLY A 45 -24.96 -21.74 16.65
CA GLY A 45 -26.31 -21.90 16.14
C GLY A 45 -27.21 -20.67 16.33
N GLN A 46 -28.46 -20.88 16.76
CA GLN A 46 -29.47 -19.81 16.86
C GLN A 46 -29.19 -18.79 17.99
N GLY A 47 -28.42 -19.17 19.02
CA GLY A 47 -28.03 -18.27 20.11
C GLY A 47 -27.10 -17.13 19.67
N ALA A 48 -26.60 -17.17 18.43
CA ALA A 48 -25.61 -16.26 17.90
C ALA A 48 -26.01 -15.64 16.55
N ALA A 49 -27.31 -15.46 16.30
CA ALA A 49 -27.79 -14.87 15.04
C ALA A 49 -27.23 -13.45 14.77
N GLY A 50 -27.17 -12.59 15.80
CA GLY A 50 -26.50 -11.29 15.73
C GLY A 50 -24.98 -11.40 15.51
N PHE A 51 -24.36 -12.41 16.11
CA PHE A 51 -22.94 -12.74 15.90
C PHE A 51 -22.64 -13.20 14.47
N ARG A 52 -23.55 -13.92 13.81
CA ARG A 52 -23.38 -14.35 12.42
C ARG A 52 -23.25 -13.16 11.47
N ALA A 53 -24.16 -12.19 11.55
CA ALA A 53 -24.12 -10.98 10.73
C ALA A 53 -22.81 -10.20 10.91
N ILE A 54 -22.30 -10.14 12.14
CA ILE A 54 -21.01 -9.51 12.45
C ILE A 54 -19.84 -10.30 11.87
N THR A 55 -19.80 -11.62 12.04
CA THR A 55 -18.70 -12.44 11.50
C THR A 55 -18.67 -12.46 9.98
N ASP A 56 -19.83 -12.49 9.33
CA ASP A 56 -19.91 -12.39 7.86
C ASP A 56 -19.40 -11.04 7.38
N PHE A 57 -19.66 -9.95 8.14
CA PHE A 57 -19.12 -8.63 7.81
C PHE A 57 -17.61 -8.52 8.07
N ILE A 58 -17.12 -9.06 9.19
CA ILE A 58 -15.68 -9.07 9.50
C ILE A 58 -14.93 -9.88 8.43
N ASP A 59 -15.50 -10.99 7.97
CA ASP A 59 -14.97 -11.81 6.87
C ASP A 59 -14.94 -11.03 5.55
N GLU A 60 -16.01 -10.30 5.22
CA GLU A 60 -16.07 -9.40 4.07
C GLU A 60 -14.98 -8.33 4.13
N LEU A 61 -14.90 -7.61 5.24
CA LEU A 61 -13.91 -6.57 5.47
C LEU A 61 -12.48 -7.13 5.35
N ALA A 62 -12.21 -8.27 5.96
CA ALA A 62 -10.91 -8.92 5.89
C ALA A 62 -10.57 -9.31 4.45
N ARG A 63 -11.51 -9.89 3.70
CA ARG A 63 -11.32 -10.27 2.30
C ARG A 63 -11.02 -9.06 1.43
N VAL A 64 -11.81 -7.99 1.57
CA VAL A 64 -11.61 -6.73 0.83
C VAL A 64 -10.25 -6.13 1.17
N THR A 65 -9.92 -6.04 2.46
CA THR A 65 -8.64 -5.48 2.94
C THR A 65 -7.44 -6.27 2.42
N VAL A 66 -7.49 -7.61 2.44
CA VAL A 66 -6.44 -8.48 1.89
C VAL A 66 -6.30 -8.27 0.38
N SER A 67 -7.41 -8.26 -0.35
CA SER A 67 -7.41 -8.09 -1.82
C SER A 67 -6.88 -6.73 -2.24
N ALA A 68 -7.33 -5.66 -1.58
CA ALA A 68 -6.85 -4.30 -1.77
C ALA A 68 -5.35 -4.20 -1.45
N SER A 69 -4.92 -4.73 -0.30
CA SER A 69 -3.51 -4.73 0.12
C SER A 69 -2.60 -5.47 -0.85
N GLN A 70 -3.04 -6.63 -1.38
CA GLN A 70 -2.28 -7.37 -2.40
C GLN A 70 -2.14 -6.58 -3.70
N THR A 71 -3.22 -5.95 -4.16
CA THR A 71 -3.23 -5.13 -5.38
C THR A 71 -2.32 -3.92 -5.24
N ILE A 72 -2.44 -3.21 -4.12
CA ILE A 72 -1.64 -2.04 -3.75
C ILE A 72 -0.16 -2.42 -3.63
N ASN A 73 0.17 -3.53 -2.96
CA ASN A 73 1.55 -4.01 -2.82
C ASN A 73 2.18 -4.37 -4.17
N ARG A 74 1.45 -5.05 -5.07
CA ARG A 74 1.95 -5.34 -6.42
C ARG A 74 2.24 -4.04 -7.20
N GLN A 75 1.37 -3.04 -7.12
CA GLN A 75 1.60 -1.75 -7.76
C GLN A 75 2.78 -1.01 -7.16
N ALA A 76 2.92 -1.00 -5.82
CA ALA A 76 4.04 -0.36 -5.15
C ALA A 76 5.39 -0.97 -5.55
N ILE A 77 5.47 -2.30 -5.71
CA ILE A 77 6.67 -2.98 -6.22
C ILE A 77 6.99 -2.54 -7.66
N LEU A 78 6.00 -2.45 -8.53
CA LEU A 78 6.18 -1.98 -9.91
C LEU A 78 6.67 -0.53 -9.94
N ILE A 79 6.08 0.34 -9.12
CA ILE A 79 6.45 1.75 -9.00
C ILE A 79 7.87 1.90 -8.47
N SER A 80 8.26 1.10 -7.47
CA SER A 80 9.64 1.08 -6.95
C SER A 80 10.66 0.69 -8.02
N ARG A 81 10.35 -0.31 -8.87
CA ARG A 81 11.20 -0.69 -10.01
C ARG A 81 11.29 0.45 -11.04
N MET A 82 10.15 1.02 -11.44
CA MET A 82 10.10 2.15 -12.37
C MET A 82 10.88 3.36 -11.85
N ALA A 83 10.82 3.64 -10.56
CA ALA A 83 11.57 4.72 -9.94
C ALA A 83 13.09 4.49 -10.04
N SER A 84 13.54 3.26 -9.77
CA SER A 84 14.94 2.87 -9.90
C SER A 84 15.44 3.02 -11.34
N ASP A 85 14.64 2.60 -12.31
CA ASP A 85 14.99 2.70 -13.72
C ASP A 85 14.96 4.14 -14.24
N THR A 86 14.02 4.97 -13.75
CA THR A 86 13.98 6.41 -14.01
C THR A 86 15.26 7.10 -13.52
N ALA A 87 15.67 6.81 -12.28
CA ALA A 87 16.90 7.37 -11.70
C ALA A 87 18.17 6.91 -12.44
N ARG A 88 18.21 5.65 -12.89
CA ARG A 88 19.31 5.13 -13.72
C ARG A 88 19.38 5.85 -15.07
N ALA A 89 18.25 6.03 -15.74
CA ALA A 89 18.18 6.70 -17.03
C ALA A 89 18.56 8.19 -16.92
N GLU A 90 18.10 8.87 -15.87
CA GLU A 90 18.50 10.24 -15.55
C GLU A 90 20.01 10.35 -15.32
N SER A 91 20.57 9.46 -14.50
CA SER A 91 22.02 9.40 -14.24
C SER A 91 22.82 9.16 -15.53
N ALA A 92 22.33 8.27 -16.40
CA ALA A 92 22.95 8.01 -17.70
C ALA A 92 22.92 9.25 -18.61
N LEU A 93 21.80 9.97 -18.68
CA LEU A 93 21.69 11.23 -19.45
C LEU A 93 22.65 12.29 -18.93
N ALA A 94 22.76 12.46 -17.61
CA ALA A 94 23.71 13.39 -17.00
C ALA A 94 25.17 13.05 -17.38
N ARG A 95 25.52 11.76 -17.36
CA ARG A 95 26.85 11.28 -17.77
C ARG A 95 27.10 11.47 -19.26
N PHE A 96 26.11 11.24 -20.11
CA PHE A 96 26.24 11.51 -21.54
C PHE A 96 26.47 13.00 -21.81
N ASN A 97 25.73 13.89 -21.16
CA ASN A 97 25.94 15.33 -21.29
C ASN A 97 27.36 15.74 -20.87
N ALA A 98 27.86 15.18 -19.77
CA ALA A 98 29.24 15.42 -19.32
C ALA A 98 30.29 14.88 -20.32
N ALA A 99 30.03 13.73 -20.95
CA ALA A 99 30.91 13.17 -21.98
C ALA A 99 30.91 14.04 -23.25
N ILE A 100 29.76 14.53 -23.69
CA ILE A 100 29.63 15.47 -24.83
C ILE A 100 30.45 16.73 -24.58
N GLN A 101 30.30 17.34 -23.39
CA GLN A 101 31.05 18.55 -23.02
C GLN A 101 32.56 18.33 -23.02
N LYS A 102 33.03 17.17 -22.57
CA LYS A 102 34.48 16.83 -22.55
C LYS A 102 35.04 16.43 -23.91
N ALA A 103 34.18 16.00 -24.83
CA ALA A 103 34.56 15.54 -26.17
C ALA A 103 34.40 16.63 -27.24
N GLU A 104 34.32 17.90 -26.84
CA GLU A 104 34.21 19.03 -27.75
C GLU A 104 35.40 19.03 -28.74
N GLY A 105 35.09 19.02 -30.04
CA GLY A 105 36.09 18.90 -31.12
C GLY A 105 36.59 17.48 -31.41
N ALA A 106 36.13 16.45 -30.70
CA ALA A 106 36.53 15.06 -30.99
C ALA A 106 35.89 14.53 -32.27
N LYS A 107 36.68 13.83 -33.09
CA LYS A 107 36.30 13.30 -34.41
C LYS A 107 35.01 12.47 -34.43
N TYR A 108 34.69 11.78 -33.34
CA TYR A 108 33.56 10.85 -33.25
C TYR A 108 32.52 11.23 -32.19
N VAL A 109 32.49 12.50 -31.75
CA VAL A 109 31.54 12.95 -30.70
C VAL A 109 30.07 12.67 -31.07
N SER A 110 29.69 12.83 -32.34
CA SER A 110 28.34 12.58 -32.84
C SER A 110 27.87 11.12 -32.74
N SER A 111 28.79 10.16 -32.54
CA SER A 111 28.41 8.76 -32.33
C SER A 111 27.58 8.55 -31.04
N ILE A 112 27.66 9.49 -30.10
CA ILE A 112 26.94 9.45 -28.82
C ILE A 112 25.47 9.88 -28.95
N ASP A 113 25.11 10.60 -30.03
CA ASP A 113 23.77 11.18 -30.20
C ASP A 113 22.68 10.12 -30.24
N LYS A 114 22.94 8.98 -30.90
CA LYS A 114 21.98 7.88 -31.02
C LYS A 114 21.72 7.19 -29.67
N PRO A 115 22.74 6.79 -28.88
CA PRO A 115 22.55 6.37 -27.49
C PRO A 115 21.80 7.41 -26.63
N VAL A 116 22.17 8.70 -26.72
CA VAL A 116 21.53 9.78 -25.95
C VAL A 116 20.04 9.87 -26.25
N LYS A 117 19.68 9.89 -27.53
CA LYS A 117 18.28 9.94 -27.95
C LYS A 117 17.51 8.74 -27.42
N ARG A 118 18.04 7.52 -27.56
CA ARG A 118 17.41 6.30 -27.05
C ARG A 118 17.19 6.34 -25.53
N THR A 119 18.18 6.80 -24.77
CA THR A 119 18.07 6.91 -23.32
C THR A 119 17.07 7.99 -22.91
N ARG A 120 17.00 9.10 -23.66
CA ARG A 120 16.01 10.17 -23.42
C ARG A 120 14.58 9.68 -23.69
N ASP A 121 14.36 9.04 -24.83
CA ASP A 121 13.06 8.45 -25.17
C ASP A 121 12.61 7.43 -24.12
N TYR A 122 13.54 6.60 -23.63
CA TYR A 122 13.29 5.64 -22.54
C TYR A 122 12.95 6.34 -21.21
N TYR A 123 13.71 7.38 -20.83
CA TYR A 123 13.46 8.18 -19.64
C TYR A 123 12.05 8.81 -19.67
N ASP A 124 11.68 9.43 -20.78
CA ASP A 124 10.38 10.10 -20.92
C ASP A 124 9.21 9.12 -20.82
N ASP A 125 9.33 7.93 -21.43
CA ASP A 125 8.32 6.87 -21.34
C ASP A 125 8.17 6.33 -19.92
N ILE A 126 9.29 5.98 -19.26
CA ILE A 126 9.23 5.39 -17.92
C ILE A 126 8.80 6.40 -16.85
N ASN A 127 9.21 7.66 -16.98
CA ASN A 127 8.83 8.72 -16.05
C ASN A 127 7.31 9.02 -16.12
N LYS A 128 6.72 9.00 -17.33
CA LYS A 128 5.26 9.11 -17.51
C LYS A 128 4.52 7.95 -16.85
N LYS A 129 4.99 6.71 -17.06
CA LYS A 129 4.42 5.50 -16.45
C LYS A 129 4.54 5.52 -14.93
N PHE A 130 5.70 5.94 -14.41
CA PHE A 130 5.95 6.11 -12.99
C PHE A 130 4.96 7.09 -12.37
N THR A 131 4.85 8.30 -12.92
CA THR A 131 3.95 9.35 -12.43
C THR A 131 2.50 8.87 -12.40
N LYS A 132 2.02 8.27 -13.51
CA LYS A 132 0.67 7.69 -13.57
C LYS A 132 0.46 6.58 -12.54
N GLY A 133 1.48 5.76 -12.32
CA GLY A 133 1.47 4.70 -11.31
C GLY A 133 1.32 5.26 -9.90
N VAL A 134 2.06 6.32 -9.56
CA VAL A 134 1.96 7.00 -8.27
C VAL A 134 0.54 7.51 -8.02
N TRP A 135 -0.06 8.21 -8.99
CA TRP A 135 -1.45 8.69 -8.87
C TRP A 135 -2.44 7.57 -8.60
N LYS A 136 -2.33 6.46 -9.36
CA LYS A 136 -3.20 5.30 -9.18
C LYS A 136 -3.02 4.65 -7.81
N LEU A 137 -1.79 4.52 -7.34
CA LEU A 137 -1.49 3.96 -6.03
C LEU A 137 -2.08 4.85 -4.92
N THR A 138 -1.91 6.16 -5.02
CA THR A 138 -2.50 7.12 -4.07
C THR A 138 -4.02 7.01 -4.00
N ASP A 139 -4.70 6.87 -5.14
CA ASP A 139 -6.14 6.69 -5.20
C ASP A 139 -6.58 5.40 -4.50
N GLN A 140 -5.91 4.28 -4.79
CA GLN A 140 -6.18 3.00 -4.11
C GLN A 140 -5.92 3.05 -2.60
N LEU A 141 -4.93 3.80 -2.15
CA LEU A 141 -4.68 4.03 -0.72
C LEU A 141 -5.80 4.85 -0.08
N ASN A 142 -6.36 5.84 -0.79
CA ASN A 142 -7.49 6.61 -0.31
C ASN A 142 -8.75 5.76 -0.19
N ASP A 143 -8.98 4.85 -1.13
CA ASP A 143 -10.09 3.90 -1.07
C ASP A 143 -9.95 2.92 0.10
N LEU A 144 -8.79 2.31 0.26
CA LEU A 144 -8.52 1.43 1.41
C LEU A 144 -8.69 2.18 2.74
N ALA A 145 -8.23 3.43 2.83
CA ALA A 145 -8.42 4.26 4.03
C ALA A 145 -9.91 4.61 4.30
N ARG A 146 -10.74 4.73 3.25
CA ARG A 146 -12.20 4.88 3.40
C ARG A 146 -12.82 3.60 3.96
N GLU A 147 -12.49 2.45 3.40
CA GLU A 147 -13.03 1.16 3.84
C GLU A 147 -12.66 0.84 5.30
N LEU A 148 -11.41 1.10 5.71
CA LEU A 148 -10.96 0.88 7.08
C LEU A 148 -11.62 1.81 8.11
N ARG A 149 -12.10 2.99 7.73
CA ARG A 149 -12.87 3.85 8.66
C ARG A 149 -14.24 3.23 8.97
N THR A 150 -14.86 2.59 8.00
CA THR A 150 -16.10 1.85 8.20
C THR A 150 -15.89 0.70 9.18
N ALA A 151 -14.74 0.02 9.13
CA ALA A 151 -14.38 -1.04 10.07
C ALA A 151 -14.39 -0.62 11.55
N THR A 152 -13.88 0.57 11.87
CA THR A 152 -13.83 1.08 13.25
C THR A 152 -15.22 1.29 13.85
N VAL A 153 -16.15 1.85 13.06
CA VAL A 153 -17.56 2.01 13.48
C VAL A 153 -18.19 0.64 13.73
N LEU A 154 -17.90 -0.33 12.87
CA LEU A 154 -18.46 -1.69 12.99
C LEU A 154 -17.89 -2.50 14.15
N SER A 155 -16.64 -2.27 14.56
CA SER A 155 -16.13 -2.87 15.80
C SER A 155 -16.91 -2.36 17.02
N ALA A 156 -17.25 -1.07 17.06
CA ALA A 156 -18.07 -0.51 18.14
C ALA A 156 -19.47 -1.15 18.18
N MET A 157 -20.12 -1.34 17.02
CA MET A 157 -21.38 -2.08 16.94
C MET A 157 -21.21 -3.55 17.36
N SER A 158 -20.11 -4.19 16.96
CA SER A 158 -19.83 -5.59 17.32
C SER A 158 -19.74 -5.79 18.83
N ARG A 159 -19.21 -4.82 19.59
CA ARG A 159 -19.20 -4.85 21.06
C ARG A 159 -20.60 -4.75 21.67
N VAL A 160 -21.49 -3.96 21.08
CA VAL A 160 -22.88 -3.82 21.53
C VAL A 160 -23.63 -5.14 21.36
N GLU A 161 -23.55 -5.75 20.18
CA GLU A 161 -24.20 -7.03 19.89
C GLU A 161 -23.57 -8.21 20.65
N ALA A 162 -22.26 -8.17 20.93
CA ALA A 162 -21.59 -9.16 21.78
C ALA A 162 -22.19 -9.18 23.19
N SER A 163 -22.46 -8.00 23.77
CA SER A 163 -23.11 -7.89 25.08
C SER A 163 -24.56 -8.42 25.11
N GLN A 164 -25.20 -8.52 23.93
CA GLN A 164 -26.57 -9.04 23.78
C GLN A 164 -26.63 -10.55 23.46
N SER A 165 -25.50 -11.17 23.07
CA SER A 165 -25.44 -12.56 22.58
C SER A 165 -25.27 -13.61 23.70
N GLY A 166 -25.41 -13.21 24.97
CA GLY A 166 -25.26 -14.09 26.13
C GLY A 166 -23.82 -14.29 26.59
N LYS A 167 -23.66 -14.50 27.91
CA LYS A 167 -22.36 -14.52 28.61
C LYS A 167 -21.39 -15.62 28.13
N GLU A 168 -21.91 -16.70 27.54
CA GLU A 168 -21.10 -17.84 27.09
C GLU A 168 -20.19 -17.49 25.91
N TYR A 169 -20.64 -16.60 25.01
CA TYR A 169 -19.90 -16.22 23.81
C TYR A 169 -19.31 -14.82 23.88
N GLU A 170 -19.92 -13.92 24.67
CA GLU A 170 -19.54 -12.50 24.83
C GLU A 170 -18.03 -12.25 24.90
N GLN A 171 -17.29 -13.03 25.71
CA GLN A 171 -15.85 -12.86 25.86
C GLN A 171 -15.08 -13.18 24.57
N SER A 172 -15.39 -14.30 23.92
CA SER A 172 -14.76 -14.65 22.63
C SER A 172 -15.11 -13.64 21.54
N LEU A 173 -16.33 -13.09 21.56
CA LEU A 173 -16.78 -12.08 20.61
C LEU A 173 -16.04 -10.76 20.76
N ASN A 174 -15.90 -10.30 22.00
CA ASN A 174 -15.17 -9.08 22.31
C ASN A 174 -13.69 -9.19 21.90
N VAL A 175 -13.06 -10.35 22.11
CA VAL A 175 -11.67 -10.59 21.67
C VAL A 175 -11.55 -10.50 20.14
N VAL A 176 -12.48 -11.09 19.39
CA VAL A 176 -12.46 -11.00 17.92
C VAL A 176 -12.66 -9.56 17.45
N ALA A 177 -13.67 -8.86 17.97
CA ALA A 177 -13.97 -7.48 17.60
C ALA A 177 -12.79 -6.52 17.90
N GLU A 178 -12.10 -6.75 19.02
CA GLU A 178 -10.94 -5.97 19.44
C GLU A 178 -9.70 -6.24 18.58
N ASN A 179 -9.45 -7.51 18.23
CA ASN A 179 -8.36 -7.86 17.32
C ASN A 179 -8.57 -7.25 15.93
N VAL A 180 -9.80 -7.26 15.42
CA VAL A 180 -10.15 -6.64 14.13
C VAL A 180 -9.97 -5.12 14.19
N ALA A 181 -10.42 -4.46 15.26
CA ALA A 181 -10.24 -3.02 15.42
C ALA A 181 -8.78 -2.60 15.45
N ARG A 182 -7.98 -3.27 16.29
CA ARG A 182 -6.55 -2.99 16.45
C ARG A 182 -5.81 -3.16 15.13
N ALA A 183 -6.09 -4.26 14.44
CA ALA A 183 -5.45 -4.54 13.17
C ALA A 183 -5.90 -3.56 12.06
N ALA A 184 -7.16 -3.12 12.05
CA ALA A 184 -7.63 -2.06 11.15
C ALA A 184 -6.94 -0.72 11.44
N GLU A 185 -6.71 -0.37 12.71
CA GLU A 185 -5.96 0.83 13.11
C GLU A 185 -4.49 0.77 12.67
N GLU A 186 -3.82 -0.37 12.84
CA GLU A 186 -2.43 -0.57 12.40
C GLU A 186 -2.30 -0.47 10.88
N ILE A 187 -3.22 -1.09 10.13
CA ILE A 187 -3.26 -0.96 8.66
C ILE A 187 -3.48 0.50 8.29
N GLN A 188 -4.41 1.20 8.96
CA GLN A 188 -4.67 2.61 8.72
C GLN A 188 -3.43 3.48 9.02
N HIS A 189 -2.64 3.15 10.04
CA HIS A 189 -1.38 3.82 10.34
C HIS A 189 -0.40 3.69 9.16
N HIS A 190 -0.17 2.48 8.66
CA HIS A 190 0.72 2.24 7.52
C HIS A 190 0.24 2.92 6.22
N VAL A 191 -1.07 2.93 5.98
CA VAL A 191 -1.67 3.61 4.82
C VAL A 191 -1.50 5.13 4.93
N LYS A 192 -1.79 5.73 6.09
CA LYS A 192 -1.61 7.18 6.33
C LYS A 192 -0.15 7.59 6.19
N LYS A 193 0.78 6.79 6.73
CA LYS A 193 2.21 7.02 6.56
C LYS A 193 2.60 7.00 5.09
N SER A 194 2.10 6.02 4.32
CA SER A 194 2.33 5.91 2.88
C SER A 194 1.79 7.12 2.10
N GLN A 195 0.60 7.60 2.44
CA GLN A 195 0.01 8.82 1.86
C GLN A 195 0.85 10.06 2.16
N SER A 196 1.30 10.23 3.41
CA SER A 196 2.12 11.38 3.81
C SER A 196 3.44 11.44 3.03
N LEU A 197 4.05 10.28 2.80
CA LEU A 197 5.30 10.14 2.04
C LEU A 197 5.11 10.51 0.57
N PHE A 198 3.99 10.13 -0.05
CA PHE A 198 3.68 10.53 -1.43
C PHE A 198 3.28 12.00 -1.56
N ASN A 199 2.57 12.55 -0.59
CA ASN A 199 2.21 13.97 -0.61
C ASN A 199 3.44 14.88 -0.46
N ALA A 200 4.48 14.44 0.25
CA ALA A 200 5.75 15.16 0.34
C ALA A 200 6.55 15.18 -0.97
N LEU A 201 6.15 14.38 -1.96
CA LEU A 201 6.78 14.29 -3.29
C LEU A 201 6.04 15.07 -4.39
N ALA A 202 4.80 15.51 -4.12
CA ALA A 202 3.93 16.23 -5.05
C ALA A 202 4.11 17.74 -4.88
#